data_AF-A0A2P6QP97-F1
#
_entry.id   AF-A0A2P6QP97-F1
#
_cell.length_a   1.000
_cell.length_b   1.000
_cell.length_c   1.000
_cell.angle_alpha   90.00
_cell.angle_beta   90.00
_cell.angle_gamma   90.00
#
_symmetry.space_group_name_H-M   'P 1'
#
loop_
_entity.id
_entity.type
_entity.pdbx_description
1 polymer ?
#
loop_
_entity_poly.entity_id
_entity_poly.type
_entity_poly.pdbx_seq_one_letter_code
_entity_poly.pdbx_strand_id
1 'polypeptide(L)' 'MGLEEDVFIGNSLIRIYAECGDLDYAWKVFDEILERNTVLWTSMICGYGWRDMPKEAFFLFFEMVAAGIKPIP' A
#
# COMPACT_ATOMS: atom_id res chain seq x y z
N MET A 1 -0.21 0.95 -22.78
CA MET A 1 -1.08 -0.13 -22.27
C MET A 1 -0.43 -0.88 -21.11
N GLY A 2 0.85 -1.29 -21.17
CA GLY A 2 1.48 -2.05 -20.07
C GLY A 2 1.55 -1.35 -18.69
N LEU A 3 1.82 -0.04 -18.64
CA LEU A 3 2.00 0.68 -17.35
C LEU A 3 0.73 0.70 -16.48
N GLU A 4 -0.46 0.81 -17.09
CA GLU A 4 -1.73 0.82 -16.34
C GLU A 4 -2.11 -0.59 -15.85
N GLU A 5 -1.80 -1.62 -16.64
CA GLU A 5 -1.97 -3.02 -16.24
C GLU A 5 -1.04 -3.38 -15.07
N ASP A 6 0.21 -2.92 -15.10
CA ASP A 6 1.18 -3.18 -14.02
C ASP A 6 0.74 -2.53 -12.70
N VAL A 7 0.19 -1.31 -12.74
CA VAL A 7 -0.36 -0.64 -11.54
C VAL A 7 -1.61 -1.36 -11.03
N PHE A 8 -2.47 -1.86 -11.91
CA PHE A 8 -3.67 -2.61 -11.52
C PHE A 8 -3.33 -3.97 -10.91
N ILE A 9 -2.37 -4.68 -11.50
CA ILE A 9 -1.86 -5.96 -10.98
C ILE A 9 -1.16 -5.74 -9.64
N GLY A 10 -0.29 -4.73 -9.54
CA GLY A 10 0.40 -4.37 -8.31
C GLY A 10 -0.57 -4.04 -7.17
N ASN A 11 -1.62 -3.26 -7.45
CA ASN A 11 -2.68 -2.95 -6.49
C ASN A 11 -3.42 -4.22 -6.02
N SER A 12 -3.75 -5.11 -6.96
CA SER A 12 -4.42 -6.38 -6.63
C SER A 12 -3.54 -7.28 -5.76
N LEU A 13 -2.25 -7.39 -6.08
CA LEU A 13 -1.29 -8.18 -5.31
C LEU A 13 -1.08 -7.63 -3.91
N ILE A 14 -0.85 -6.32 -3.77
CA ILE A 14 -0.70 -5.67 -2.46
C ILE A 14 -1.94 -5.87 -1.60
N ARG A 15 -3.14 -5.71 -2.17
CA ARG A 15 -4.38 -5.96 -1.44
C ARG A 15 -4.46 -7.41 -0.97
N ILE A 16 -4.25 -8.39 -1.85
CA ILE A 16 -4.33 -9.80 -1.47
C ILE A 16 -3.29 -10.15 -0.41
N TYR A 17 -2.05 -9.71 -0.56
CA TYR A 17 -1.00 -9.96 0.41
C TYR A 17 -1.29 -9.26 1.74
N ALA A 18 -1.79 -8.03 1.74
CA ALA A 18 -2.19 -7.31 2.96
C ALA A 18 -3.41 -7.95 3.66
N GLU A 19 -4.41 -8.43 2.91
CA GLU A 19 -5.61 -9.10 3.44
C GLU A 19 -5.28 -10.49 4.01
N CYS A 20 -4.43 -11.26 3.33
CA CYS A 20 -3.82 -12.49 3.88
C CYS A 20 -2.80 -12.18 4.99
N GLY A 21 -2.44 -10.90 5.13
CA GLY A 21 -1.39 -10.28 5.93
C GLY A 21 -0.03 -10.95 5.83
N ASP A 22 0.32 -11.35 4.62
CA ASP A 22 1.71 -11.47 4.23
C ASP A 22 2.27 -10.09 3.86
N LEU A 23 2.47 -9.26 4.90
CA LEU A 23 2.91 -7.87 4.72
C LEU A 23 4.29 -7.75 4.08
N ASP A 24 5.13 -8.78 4.20
CA ASP A 24 6.46 -8.81 3.61
C ASP A 24 6.39 -8.85 2.07
N TYR A 25 5.50 -9.69 1.51
CA TYR A 25 5.27 -9.68 0.06
C TYR A 25 4.50 -8.44 -0.41
N ALA A 26 3.55 -7.94 0.40
CA ALA A 26 2.89 -6.68 0.11
C ALA A 26 3.91 -5.53 -0.04
N TRP A 27 4.91 -5.47 0.86
CA TRP A 27 5.97 -4.48 0.80
C TRP A 27 6.89 -4.63 -0.41
N LYS A 28 7.26 -5.85 -0.80
CA LYS A 28 8.08 -6.08 -2.00
C LYS A 28 7.42 -5.51 -3.24
N VAL A 29 6.14 -5.82 -3.43
CA VAL A 29 5.37 -5.30 -4.57
C VAL A 29 5.21 -3.78 -4.47
N PHE A 30 4.98 -3.25 -3.26
CA PHE A 30 4.88 -1.81 -3.04
C PHE A 30 6.19 -1.07 -3.36
N ASP A 31 7.34 -1.69 -3.06
CA ASP A 31 8.65 -1.09 -3.32
C ASP A 31 8.99 -1.07 -4.83
N GLU A 32 8.58 -2.11 -5.57
CA GLU A 32 8.75 -2.22 -7.02
C GLU A 32 7.91 -1.20 -7.81
N ILE A 33 6.82 -0.66 -7.23
CA ILE A 33 5.99 0.36 -7.87
C ILE A 33 6.60 1.75 -7.67
N LEU A 34 7.07 2.36 -8.77
CA LEU A 34 7.64 3.71 -8.78
C LEU A 34 6.59 4.81 -8.53
N GLU A 35 5.42 4.71 -9.17
CA GLU A 35 4.33 5.68 -9.04
C GLU A 35 3.24 5.16 -8.11
N ARG A 36 3.44 5.41 -6.82
CA ARG A 36 2.50 4.99 -5.78
C ARG A 36 1.33 5.97 -5.71
N ASN A 37 0.11 5.48 -5.90
CA ASN A 37 -1.11 6.25 -5.78
C ASN A 37 -1.76 6.07 -4.39
N THR A 38 -2.78 6.86 -4.12
CA THR A 38 -3.53 6.82 -2.86
C THR A 38 -4.02 5.42 -2.48
N VAL A 39 -4.46 4.62 -3.45
CA VAL A 39 -5.03 3.29 -3.19
C VAL A 39 -3.97 2.33 -2.67
N LEU A 40 -2.77 2.34 -3.26
CA LEU A 40 -1.65 1.50 -2.82
C LEU A 40 -1.25 1.77 -1.37
N TRP A 41 -1.15 3.05 -0.99
CA TRP A 41 -0.86 3.45 0.38
C TRP A 41 -1.95 3.01 1.35
N THR A 42 -3.23 3.21 0.99
CA THR A 42 -4.34 2.79 1.84
C THR A 42 -4.37 1.29 2.06
N SER A 43 -4.09 0.47 1.02
CA SER A 43 -4.01 -0.98 1.18
C SER A 43 -2.92 -1.40 2.17
N MET A 44 -1.74 -0.78 2.14
CA MET A 44 -0.68 -1.04 3.11
C MET A 44 -1.10 -0.64 4.53
N ILE A 45 -1.64 0.57 4.70
CA ILE A 45 -2.10 1.10 6.00
C ILE A 45 -3.18 0.19 6.61
N CYS A 46 -4.16 -0.24 5.82
CA CYS A 46 -5.21 -1.16 6.26
C CYS A 46 -4.64 -2.53 6.66
N GLY A 47 -3.68 -3.06 5.89
CA GLY A 47 -3.00 -4.32 6.22
C GLY A 47 -2.33 -4.28 7.60
N TYR A 48 -1.64 -3.19 7.92
CA TYR A 48 -1.06 -2.97 9.26
C TYR A 48 -2.13 -2.76 10.34
N GLY A 49 -3.19 -2.01 10.04
CA GLY A 49 -4.28 -1.74 10.98
C GLY A 49 -5.02 -3.01 11.41
N TRP A 50 -5.20 -3.99 10.52
CA TRP A 50 -5.86 -5.25 10.84
C TRP A 50 -4.98 -6.23 11.63
N ARG A 51 -3.67 -5.98 11.70
CA ARG A 51 -2.69 -6.83 12.39
C ARG A 51 -2.33 -6.33 13.79
N ASP A 52 -3.12 -5.41 14.34
CA ASP A 52 -2.86 -4.75 15.62
C ASP A 52 -1.47 -4.07 15.65
N MET A 53 -1.07 -3.55 14.48
CA MET A 53 0.17 -2.78 14.27
C MET A 53 -0.17 -1.30 13.97
N PRO A 54 -0.81 -0.59 14.91
CA PRO A 54 -1.29 0.77 14.65
C PRO A 54 -0.14 1.77 14.45
N LYS A 55 1.02 1.54 15.08
CA LYS A 55 2.16 2.46 14.98
C LYS A 55 2.71 2.49 13.55
N GLU A 56 2.82 1.33 12.94
CA GLU A 56 3.28 1.14 11.57
C GLU A 56 2.27 1.70 10.57
N ALA A 57 0.96 1.48 10.82
CA ALA A 57 -0.11 2.10 10.03
C ALA A 57 -0.06 3.64 10.09
N PHE A 58 0.16 4.23 11.28
CA PHE A 58 0.31 5.67 11.43
C PHE A 58 1.57 6.21 10.76
N PHE A 59 2.70 5.50 10.88
CA PHE A 59 3.95 5.89 10.22
C PHE A 59 3.77 5.94 8.71
N LEU A 60 3.20 4.89 8.12
CA LEU A 60 2.86 4.84 6.69
C LEU A 60 1.91 5.95 6.26
N PHE A 61 0.93 6.30 7.08
CA PHE A 61 0.05 7.44 6.81
C PHE A 61 0.82 8.77 6.74
N PHE A 62 1.76 8.98 7.66
CA PHE A 62 2.60 10.19 7.61
C PHE A 62 3.55 10.20 6.41
N GLU A 63 4.11 9.05 6.03
CA GLU A 63 4.92 8.94 4.80
C GLU A 63 4.11 9.23 3.55
N MET A 64 2.88 8.71 3.46
CA MET A 64 1.93 9.00 2.37
C MET A 64 1.70 10.51 2.23
N VAL A 65 1.44 11.20 3.35
CA VAL A 65 1.21 12.65 3.36
C VAL A 65 2.50 13.42 3.03
N ALA A 66 3.66 12.98 3.53
CA ALA A 66 4.95 13.58 3.23
C ALA A 66 5.35 13.43 1.75
N ALA A 67 4.90 12.36 1.10
CA ALA A 67 5.02 12.15 -0.35
C ALA A 67 4.05 13.02 -1.17
N GLY A 68 3.23 13.88 -0.53
CA GLY A 68 2.27 14.75 -1.20
C GLY A 68 0.99 14.04 -1.65
N ILE A 69 0.80 12.77 -1.25
CA ILE A 69 -0.36 11.97 -1.64
C ILE A 69 -1.47 12.20 -0.63
N LYS A 70 -2.66 12.56 -1.14
CA LYS A 70 -3.82 12.77 -0.29
C LYS A 70 -4.42 11.44 0.14
N PRO A 71 -4.67 11.23 1.45
CA PRO A 71 -5.43 10.08 1.92
C PRO A 71 -6.86 10.12 1.38
N ILE A 72 -7.45 8.92 1.24
CA ILE A 72 -8.87 8.79 0.92
C ILE A 72 -9.66 9.38 2.10
N PRO A 73 -10.67 10.24 1.85
CA PRO A 73 -11.53 10.76 2.91
C PRO A 73 -12.32 9.68 3.64
#